data_AF-A0A1F3ST52-F1
#
_entry.id   AF-A0A1F3ST52-F1
#
_cell.length_a   1.000
_cell.length_b   1.000
_cell.length_c   1.000
_cell.angle_alpha   90.00
_cell.angle_beta   90.00
_cell.angle_gamma   90.00
#
_symmetry.space_group_name_H-M   'P 1'
#
loop_
_entity.id
_entity.type
_entity.pdbx_description
1 polymer ?
#
loop_
_entity_poly.entity_id
_entity_poly.type
_entity_poly.pdbx_seq_one_letter_code
_entity_poly.pdbx_strand_id
1 'polypeptide(L)'
;MNTKICPFLLLLFFTGACAGIAERNQQRIEIVLARATFDLDCPKRELKVTSLDGGPEYPASMFGVSGCNQRATYLYDLNSGTALLNSPKEIKSEEL
;
A
#
# COMPACT_ATOMS: atom_id res chain seq x y z
N MET A 1 -20.86 -48.54 25.89
CA MET A 1 -19.83 -48.96 24.91
C MET A 1 -19.29 -47.72 24.24
N ASN A 2 -17.96 -47.61 24.24
CA ASN A 2 -17.13 -46.43 24.02
C ASN A 2 -17.28 -45.71 22.66
N THR A 3 -17.64 -44.43 22.69
CA THR A 3 -17.40 -43.50 21.59
C THR A 3 -15.98 -42.95 21.70
N LYS A 4 -15.06 -43.51 20.90
CA LYS A 4 -13.68 -43.01 20.77
C LYS A 4 -13.69 -41.72 19.95
N ILE A 5 -13.60 -40.58 20.64
CA ILE A 5 -13.38 -39.27 20.03
C ILE A 5 -11.95 -39.25 19.48
N CYS A 6 -11.82 -39.13 18.17
CA CYS A 6 -10.55 -39.10 17.47
C CYS A 6 -9.86 -37.75 17.74
N PRO A 7 -8.69 -37.70 18.39
CA PRO A 7 -8.06 -36.44 18.82
C PRO A 7 -7.41 -35.65 17.67
N PHE A 8 -7.55 -36.11 16.43
CA PHE A 8 -6.85 -35.57 15.27
C PHE A 8 -7.50 -34.32 14.66
N LEU A 9 -8.72 -33.99 15.07
CA LEU A 9 -9.52 -32.91 14.46
C LEU A 9 -9.41 -31.55 15.17
N LEU A 10 -8.68 -31.47 16.29
CA LEU A 10 -8.60 -30.24 17.09
C LEU A 10 -7.42 -29.31 16.70
N LEU A 11 -6.56 -29.70 15.76
CA LEU A 11 -5.28 -29.02 15.50
C LEU A 11 -5.27 -28.05 14.31
N LEU A 12 -6.42 -27.83 13.65
CA LEU A 12 -6.52 -27.00 12.43
C LEU A 12 -6.97 -25.54 12.66
N PHE A 13 -7.11 -25.08 13.90
CA PHE A 13 -7.69 -23.75 14.18
C PHE A 13 -6.70 -22.64 14.56
N PHE A 14 -5.38 -22.86 14.57
CA PHE A 14 -4.42 -21.90 15.15
C PHE A 14 -3.42 -21.21 14.20
N THR A 15 -3.57 -21.32 12.88
CA THR A 15 -2.56 -20.78 11.93
C THR A 15 -3.00 -19.57 11.09
N GLY A 16 -4.04 -18.82 11.48
CA GLY A 16 -4.55 -17.71 10.67
C GLY A 16 -4.65 -16.37 11.41
N ALA A 17 -3.55 -15.60 11.53
CA ALA A 17 -3.67 -14.24 12.12
C ALA A 17 -2.66 -13.16 11.64
N CYS A 18 -1.85 -13.37 10.59
CA CYS A 18 -0.81 -12.37 10.21
C CYS A 18 -0.96 -11.74 8.81
N ALA A 19 -2.16 -11.68 8.21
CA ALA A 19 -2.33 -11.17 6.83
C ALA A 19 -2.78 -9.70 6.68
N GLY A 20 -3.27 -9.05 7.75
CA GLY A 20 -4.06 -7.82 7.60
C GLY A 20 -3.31 -6.53 7.24
N ILE A 21 -1.99 -6.44 7.46
CA ILE A 21 -1.23 -5.18 7.26
C ILE A 21 -0.75 -5.06 5.82
N ALA A 22 -0.24 -6.15 5.24
CA ALA A 22 0.22 -6.18 3.85
C ALA A 22 -0.93 -5.88 2.88
N GLU A 23 -2.10 -6.47 3.12
CA GLU A 23 -3.30 -6.23 2.31
C GLU A 23 -3.76 -4.77 2.35
N ARG A 24 -3.79 -4.16 3.54
CA ARG A 24 -4.13 -2.73 3.69
C ARG A 24 -3.14 -1.82 2.95
N ASN A 25 -1.84 -2.13 3.01
CA ASN A 25 -0.84 -1.37 2.25
C ASN A 25 -1.02 -1.53 0.74
N GLN A 26 -1.30 -2.75 0.27
CA GLN A 26 -1.57 -3.01 -1.15
C GLN A 26 -2.76 -2.18 -1.65
N GLN A 27 -3.86 -2.15 -0.89
CA GLN A 27 -5.05 -1.35 -1.21
C GLN A 27 -4.74 0.15 -1.28
N ARG A 28 -3.96 0.68 -0.32
CA ARG A 28 -3.57 2.10 -0.32
C ARG A 28 -2.65 2.45 -1.48
N ILE A 29 -1.70 1.57 -1.80
CA ILE A 29 -0.81 1.72 -2.97
C ILE A 29 -1.63 1.82 -4.26
N GLU A 30 -2.66 0.99 -4.41
CA GLU A 30 -3.55 1.02 -5.58
C GLU A 30 -4.29 2.36 -5.72
N ILE A 31 -4.79 2.91 -4.61
CA ILE A 31 -5.46 4.23 -4.59
C ILE A 31 -4.48 5.34 -4.93
N VAL A 32 -3.28 5.32 -4.35
CA VAL A 32 -2.21 6.27 -4.64
C VAL A 32 -1.78 6.19 -6.11
N LEU A 33 -1.64 4.99 -6.68
CA LEU A 33 -1.29 4.78 -8.08
C LEU A 33 -2.34 5.35 -9.03
N ALA A 34 -3.63 5.12 -8.75
CA ALA A 34 -4.72 5.65 -9.55
C ALA A 34 -4.70 7.19 -9.56
N ARG A 35 -4.53 7.81 -8.39
CA ARG A 35 -4.44 9.27 -8.27
C ARG A 35 -3.19 9.82 -8.97
N ALA A 36 -2.03 9.21 -8.74
CA ALA A 36 -0.77 9.67 -9.31
C ALA A 36 -0.70 9.51 -10.83
N THR A 37 -1.38 8.51 -11.40
CA THR A 37 -1.50 8.36 -12.85
C THR A 37 -2.12 9.60 -13.48
N PHE A 38 -3.15 10.16 -12.83
CA PHE A 38 -3.82 11.39 -13.27
C PHE A 38 -2.97 12.63 -13.00
N ASP A 39 -2.49 12.81 -11.77
CA ASP A 39 -1.79 14.04 -11.37
C ASP A 39 -0.43 14.22 -12.08
N LEU A 40 0.27 13.11 -12.39
CA LEU A 40 1.58 13.14 -13.04
C LEU A 40 1.53 13.02 -14.57
N ASP A 41 0.34 12.73 -15.12
CA ASP A 41 0.16 12.37 -16.54
C ASP A 41 1.15 11.27 -16.96
N CYS A 42 1.18 10.19 -16.17
CA CYS A 42 2.16 9.11 -16.29
C CYS A 42 1.46 7.76 -16.13
N PRO A 43 1.60 6.81 -17.06
CA PRO A 43 0.89 5.54 -16.99
C PRO A 43 1.32 4.74 -15.76
N LYS A 44 0.35 4.08 -15.11
CA LYS A 44 0.55 3.30 -13.88
C LYS A 44 1.78 2.37 -13.90
N ARG A 45 2.07 1.73 -15.03
CA ARG A 45 3.21 0.79 -15.19
C ARG A 45 4.59 1.46 -15.11
N GLU A 46 4.66 2.77 -15.31
CA GLU A 46 5.89 3.58 -15.26
C GLU A 46 6.04 4.31 -13.92
N LEU A 47 5.05 4.17 -13.03
CA LEU A 47 5.06 4.72 -11.68
C LEU A 47 5.57 3.69 -10.67
N LYS A 48 6.46 4.13 -9.80
CA LYS A 48 6.92 3.40 -8.62
C LYS A 48 6.43 4.10 -7.36
N VAL A 49 5.76 3.36 -6.48
CA VAL A 49 5.34 3.84 -5.17
C VAL A 49 6.30 3.34 -4.09
N THR A 50 6.64 4.20 -3.15
CA THR A 50 7.45 3.89 -1.97
C THR A 50 6.71 4.40 -0.75
N SER A 51 6.44 3.53 0.23
CA SER A 51 5.93 3.97 1.53
C SER A 51 7.01 4.80 2.23
N LEU A 52 6.66 6.00 2.67
CA LEU A 52 7.57 6.91 3.40
C LEU A 52 7.43 6.74 4.91
N ASP A 53 6.33 6.15 5.35
CA ASP A 53 6.04 5.78 6.73
C ASP A 53 5.45 4.35 6.79
N GLY A 54 5.03 3.95 7.99
CA GLY A 54 4.46 2.62 8.23
C GLY A 54 5.54 1.56 8.44
N GLY A 55 5.46 0.86 9.57
CA GLY A 55 6.33 -0.26 9.90
C GLY A 55 5.63 -1.61 9.66
N PRO A 56 6.26 -2.73 10.08
CA PRO A 56 5.64 -4.06 10.00
C PRO A 56 4.28 -4.14 10.70
N GLU A 57 4.04 -3.24 11.66
CA GLU A 57 2.88 -3.22 12.55
C GLU A 57 1.79 -2.21 12.10
N TYR A 58 2.12 -1.26 11.23
CA TYR A 58 1.22 -0.15 10.88
C TYR A 58 1.18 0.10 9.36
N PRO A 59 -0.02 0.22 8.77
CA PRO A 59 -0.13 0.53 7.36
C PRO A 59 0.30 1.97 7.07
N ALA A 60 1.02 2.18 5.97
CA ALA A 60 1.57 3.47 5.55
C ALA A 60 0.47 4.50 5.25
N SER A 61 0.67 5.74 5.68
CA SER A 61 -0.20 6.89 5.40
C SER A 61 0.45 7.88 4.44
N MET A 62 1.76 7.80 4.23
CA MET A 62 2.55 8.66 3.37
C MET A 62 3.24 7.85 2.29
N PHE A 63 3.11 8.31 1.04
CA PHE A 63 3.65 7.60 -0.12
C PHE A 63 4.41 8.56 -1.03
N GLY A 64 5.63 8.20 -1.38
CA GLY A 64 6.39 8.82 -2.45
C GLY A 64 6.07 8.10 -3.76
N VAL A 65 5.83 8.85 -4.83
CA VAL A 65 5.62 8.30 -6.17
C VAL A 65 6.65 8.91 -7.10
N SER A 66 7.29 8.08 -7.93
CA SER A 66 8.22 8.53 -8.97
C SER A 66 7.98 7.80 -10.29
N GLY A 67 8.22 8.49 -11.40
CA GLY A 67 8.03 7.96 -12.75
C GLY A 67 7.92 9.10 -13.76
N CYS A 68 8.14 8.83 -15.05
CA CYS A 68 8.08 9.84 -16.12
C CYS A 68 8.87 11.13 -15.81
N ASN A 69 10.07 11.01 -15.24
CA ASN A 69 10.94 12.10 -14.78
C ASN A 69 10.35 13.04 -13.72
N GLN A 70 9.34 12.56 -12.99
CA GLN A 70 8.64 13.31 -11.98
C GLN A 70 8.66 12.58 -10.64
N ARG A 71 8.48 13.35 -9.56
CA ARG A 71 8.19 12.83 -8.23
C ARG A 71 7.13 13.66 -7.53
N ALA A 72 6.34 13.00 -6.70
CA ALA A 72 5.36 13.62 -5.83
C ALA A 72 5.20 12.81 -4.54
N THR A 73 4.65 13.45 -3.52
CA THR A 73 4.25 12.78 -2.28
C THR A 73 2.75 12.85 -2.09
N TYR A 74 2.17 11.79 -1.55
CA TYR A 74 0.75 11.65 -1.30
C TYR A 74 0.49 11.28 0.16
N LEU A 75 -0.56 11.86 0.73
CA LEU A 75 -1.14 11.46 2.00
C LEU A 75 -2.38 10.62 1.73
N TYR A 76 -2.47 9.44 2.34
CA TYR A 76 -3.68 8.63 2.34
C TYR A 76 -4.56 9.03 3.53
N ASP A 77 -5.68 9.69 3.27
CA ASP A 77 -6.66 10.01 4.30
C ASP A 77 -7.51 8.79 4.63
N LEU A 78 -7.40 8.33 5.87
CA LEU A 78 -8.11 7.16 6.39
C LEU A 78 -9.63 7.36 6.45
N ASN A 79 -10.09 8.60 6.61
CA ASN A 79 -11.52 8.88 6.79
C ASN A 79 -12.26 8.85 5.45
N SER A 80 -11.66 9.45 4.42
CA SER A 80 -12.24 9.49 3.07
C SER A 80 -11.83 8.31 2.19
N GLY A 81 -10.75 7.61 2.52
CA GLY A 81 -10.17 6.56 1.68
C GLY A 81 -9.55 7.12 0.39
N THR A 82 -9.06 8.36 0.42
CA THR A 82 -8.52 9.06 -0.75
C THR A 82 -7.04 9.37 -0.61
N ALA A 83 -6.36 9.52 -1.75
CA ALA A 83 -4.99 10.03 -1.81
C ALA A 83 -5.00 11.54 -2.12
N LEU A 84 -4.35 12.31 -1.26
CA LEU A 84 -4.19 13.75 -1.35
C LEU A 84 -2.76 14.10 -1.77
N LEU A 85 -2.59 14.91 -2.81
CA LEU A 85 -1.28 15.38 -3.24
C LEU A 85 -0.70 16.34 -2.18
N ASN A 86 0.45 15.99 -1.63
CA ASN A 86 1.08 16.70 -0.51
C ASN A 86 2.29 17.54 -0.92
N SER A 87 2.79 17.39 -2.15
CA SER A 87 3.88 18.23 -2.68
C SER A 87 3.67 18.50 -4.17
N PRO A 88 4.14 19.64 -4.70
CA PRO A 88 4.11 19.91 -6.13
C PRO A 88 4.94 18.87 -6.91
N LYS A 89 4.53 18.63 -8.16
CA LYS A 89 5.25 17.82 -9.15
C LYS A 89 6.65 18.40 -9.35
N GLU A 90 7.66 17.74 -8.81
CA GLU A 90 9.06 18.11 -9.09
C GLU A 90 9.54 17.34 -10.31
N ILE A 91 9.89 18.06 -11.37
CA ILE A 91 10.60 17.51 -12.52
C ILE A 91 12.06 17.37 -12.10
N LYS A 92 12.63 16.16 -12.18
CA LYS A 92 14.08 16.01 -12.07
C LYS A 92 14.68 16.62 -13.34
N SER A 93 15.16 17.85 -13.25
CA SER A 93 16.03 18.43 -14.27
C SER A 93 17.27 17.55 -14.39
N GLU A 94 17.46 16.94 -15.56
CA GLU A 94 18.75 16.35 -15.93
C GLU A 94 19.77 17.49 -15.89
N GLU A 95 20.73 17.42 -14.96
CA GLU A 95 21.93 18.25 -15.03
C GLU A 95 22.63 17.93 -16.35
N LEU A 96 22.71 18.94 -17.21
CA LEU A 96 23.30 18.91 -18.55
C LEU A 96 24.80 19.17 -18.48
#